data_AF-A0A352X9Q9-F1
#
_entry.id   AF-A0A352X9Q9-F1
#
_cell.length_a   1.000
_cell.length_b   1.000
_cell.length_c   1.000
_cell.angle_alpha   90.00
_cell.angle_beta   90.00
_cell.angle_gamma   90.00
#
_symmetry.space_group_name_H-M   'P 1'
#
loop_
_entity.id
_entity.type
_entity.pdbx_description
1 polymer ?
#
loop_
_entity_poly.entity_id
_entity_poly.type
_entity_poly.pdbx_seq_one_letter_code
_entity_poly.pdbx_strand_id
1 'polypeptide(L)'
;MKLPNGEKALLGDKLERYSLNMQHSKGKDKAILFRNRLGITLENKAVLEVALLEAALNQEAEVYKTDNYGTQYDIKFFMTTETGSSWVLSCWMIRTDEDFPRLTNTYPVNK
;
A
#
# COMPACT_ATOMS: atom_id res chain seq x y z
N MET A 1 -1.53 11.49 11.91
CA MET A 1 -3.00 11.43 12.10
C MET A 1 -3.47 10.05 11.66
N LYS A 2 -4.67 9.56 12.02
CA LYS A 2 -5.19 8.34 11.37
C LYS A 2 -5.62 8.62 9.93
N LEU A 3 -5.62 7.58 9.10
CA LEU A 3 -6.23 7.64 7.77
C LEU A 3 -7.74 7.81 7.93
N PRO A 4 -8.36 8.85 7.34
CA PRO A 4 -9.80 9.02 7.45
C PRO A 4 -10.54 7.83 6.84
N ASN A 5 -11.49 7.29 7.58
CA ASN A 5 -12.33 6.14 7.20
C ASN A 5 -11.50 4.91 6.77
N GLY A 6 -10.39 4.65 7.46
CA GLY A 6 -9.50 3.51 7.19
C GLY A 6 -10.19 2.15 7.24
N GLU A 7 -11.31 2.03 7.97
CA GLU A 7 -12.16 0.83 8.00
C GLU A 7 -12.92 0.57 6.70
N LYS A 8 -13.04 1.59 5.84
CA LYS A 8 -13.63 1.49 4.50
C LYS A 8 -12.56 1.37 3.41
N ALA A 9 -11.30 1.15 3.77
CA ALA A 9 -10.19 1.12 2.82
C ALA A 9 -10.37 0.06 1.73
N LEU A 10 -10.15 0.47 0.47
CA LEU A 10 -10.28 -0.40 -0.70
C LEU A 10 -8.94 -0.56 -1.41
N LEU A 11 -8.47 -1.80 -1.53
CA LEU A 11 -7.24 -2.13 -2.27
C LEU A 11 -7.45 -2.13 -3.79
N GLY A 12 -8.66 -2.47 -4.25
CA GLY A 12 -8.94 -2.70 -5.67
C GLY A 12 -8.06 -3.79 -6.27
N ASP A 13 -7.72 -3.67 -7.54
CA ASP A 13 -6.84 -4.60 -8.26
C ASP A 13 -5.37 -4.15 -8.31
N LYS A 14 -5.02 -3.15 -7.48
CA LYS A 14 -3.74 -2.45 -7.56
C LYS A 14 -2.55 -3.37 -7.30
N LEU A 15 -2.71 -4.37 -6.43
CA LEU A 15 -1.64 -5.32 -6.13
C LEU A 15 -1.33 -6.18 -7.35
N GLU A 16 -2.35 -6.83 -7.94
CA GLU A 16 -2.16 -7.70 -9.10
C GLU A 16 -1.84 -6.99 -10.40
N ARG A 17 -2.42 -5.81 -10.65
CA ARG A 17 -2.15 -5.07 -11.88
C ARG A 17 -0.84 -4.31 -11.85
N TYR A 18 -0.35 -3.93 -10.67
CA TYR A 18 0.76 -2.98 -10.54
C TYR A 18 1.84 -3.40 -9.53
N SER A 19 1.55 -3.42 -8.22
CA SER A 19 2.60 -3.48 -7.19
C SER A 19 3.32 -4.82 -7.09
N LEU A 20 2.63 -5.92 -7.38
CA LEU A 20 3.18 -7.29 -7.39
C LEU A 20 3.32 -7.84 -8.82
N ASN A 21 3.07 -7.01 -9.83
CA ASN A 21 3.12 -7.42 -11.23
C ASN A 21 4.54 -7.33 -11.81
N MET A 22 5.19 -8.49 -11.98
CA MET A 22 6.52 -8.62 -12.59
C MET A 22 6.57 -8.19 -14.07
N GLN A 23 5.44 -8.17 -14.77
CA GLN A 23 5.35 -7.82 -16.19
C GLN A 23 5.02 -6.32 -16.40
N HIS A 24 4.64 -5.60 -15.34
CA HIS A 24 4.27 -4.19 -15.45
C HIS A 24 5.51 -3.31 -15.63
N SER A 25 5.53 -2.48 -16.68
CA SER A 25 6.69 -1.63 -17.05
C SER A 25 7.26 -0.81 -15.89
N LYS A 26 6.39 -0.21 -15.07
CA LYS A 26 6.74 0.56 -13.85
C LYS A 26 6.55 -0.18 -12.52
N GLY A 27 5.86 -1.32 -12.56
CA GLY A 27 5.40 -2.05 -11.37
C GLY A 27 6.38 -3.15 -10.98
N LYS A 28 7.09 -3.69 -11.97
CA LYS A 28 8.09 -4.75 -11.82
C LYS A 28 9.13 -4.46 -10.74
N ASP A 29 9.59 -3.21 -10.60
CA ASP A 29 10.63 -2.87 -9.62
C ASP A 29 10.08 -2.98 -8.18
N LYS A 30 8.79 -2.70 -7.99
CA LYS A 30 8.09 -2.89 -6.70
C LYS A 30 7.87 -4.37 -6.42
N ALA A 31 7.46 -5.13 -7.43
CA ALA A 31 7.28 -6.56 -7.34
C ALA A 31 8.59 -7.27 -6.96
N ILE A 32 9.72 -6.86 -7.56
CA ILE A 32 11.05 -7.34 -7.22
C ILE A 32 11.40 -7.02 -5.76
N LEU A 33 11.12 -5.80 -5.29
CA LEU A 33 11.37 -5.43 -3.89
C LEU A 33 10.54 -6.27 -2.91
N PHE A 34 9.25 -6.48 -3.19
CA PHE A 34 8.39 -7.31 -2.34
C PHE A 34 8.89 -8.75 -2.28
N ARG A 35 9.20 -9.34 -3.44
CA ARG A 35 9.76 -10.69 -3.52
C ARG A 35 11.07 -10.80 -2.75
N ASN A 36 12.00 -9.88 -2.97
CA ASN A 36 13.35 -10.01 -2.41
C ASN A 36 13.42 -9.70 -0.90
N ARG A 37 12.62 -8.77 -0.39
CA ARG A 37 12.69 -8.34 1.02
C ARG A 37 11.74 -9.11 1.93
N LEU A 38 10.61 -9.56 1.39
CA LEU A 38 9.49 -10.06 2.17
C LEU A 38 8.95 -11.39 1.63
N GLY A 39 9.46 -11.90 0.51
CA GLY A 39 8.97 -13.13 -0.09
C GLY A 39 7.54 -13.03 -0.63
N ILE A 40 7.04 -11.81 -0.84
CA ILE A 40 5.67 -11.57 -1.28
C ILE A 40 5.62 -11.46 -2.80
N THR A 41 4.75 -12.25 -3.40
CA THR A 41 4.45 -12.33 -4.82
C THR A 41 2.93 -12.36 -5.03
N LEU A 42 2.46 -12.54 -6.27
CA LEU A 42 1.02 -12.63 -6.53
C LEU A 42 0.40 -13.86 -5.89
N GLU A 43 1.15 -14.95 -5.82
CA GLU A 43 0.72 -16.25 -5.30
C GLU A 43 0.37 -16.22 -3.82
N ASN A 44 0.98 -15.32 -3.04
CA ASN A 44 0.73 -15.14 -1.61
C ASN A 44 0.29 -13.71 -1.25
N LYS A 45 -0.31 -12.97 -2.20
CA LYS A 45 -0.67 -11.55 -2.03
C LYS A 45 -1.54 -11.25 -0.82
N ALA A 46 -2.33 -12.23 -0.36
CA ALA A 46 -3.20 -12.11 0.81
C ALA A 46 -2.46 -11.63 2.07
N VAL A 47 -1.18 -11.99 2.23
CA VAL A 47 -0.34 -11.52 3.35
C VAL A 47 -0.20 -9.99 3.33
N LEU A 48 0.00 -9.41 2.14
CA LEU A 48 0.10 -7.96 1.98
C LEU A 48 -1.27 -7.28 2.08
N GLU A 49 -2.34 -7.92 1.57
CA GLU A 49 -3.70 -7.38 1.65
C GLU A 49 -4.12 -7.18 3.11
N VAL A 50 -3.91 -8.18 3.97
CA VAL A 50 -4.20 -8.08 5.41
C VAL A 50 -3.37 -6.98 6.05
N ALA A 51 -2.06 -6.96 5.83
CA ALA A 51 -1.17 -5.96 6.43
C ALA A 51 -1.52 -4.52 6.02
N LEU A 52 -1.92 -4.31 4.76
CA LEU A 52 -2.33 -2.98 4.27
C LEU A 52 -3.63 -2.50 4.92
N LEU A 53 -4.62 -3.37 5.07
CA LEU A 53 -5.91 -3.03 5.69
C LEU A 53 -5.75 -2.80 7.20
N GLU A 54 -4.94 -3.62 7.88
CA GLU A 54 -4.58 -3.39 9.29
C GLU A 54 -3.82 -2.08 9.47
N ALA A 55 -2.92 -1.74 8.54
CA ALA A 55 -2.20 -0.47 8.58
C ALA A 55 -3.13 0.73 8.35
N ALA A 56 -4.06 0.64 7.40
CA ALA A 56 -5.06 1.66 7.13
C ALA A 56 -5.93 1.97 8.36
N LEU A 57 -6.25 0.95 9.16
CA LEU A 57 -7.01 1.08 10.40
C LEU A 57 -6.19 1.67 11.55
N ASN A 58 -4.96 1.22 11.73
CA ASN A 58 -4.26 1.37 13.02
C ASN A 58 -3.05 2.29 12.98
N GLN A 59 -2.46 2.55 11.82
CA GLN A 59 -1.19 3.28 11.72
C GLN A 59 -1.42 4.79 11.53
N GLU A 60 -0.35 5.55 11.77
CA GLU A 60 -0.35 6.98 11.44
C GLU A 60 -0.20 7.15 9.92
N ALA A 61 -1.07 7.99 9.37
CA ALA A 61 -1.04 8.55 8.05
C ALA A 61 -0.53 9.99 8.09
N GLU A 62 0.19 10.35 7.03
CA GLU A 62 0.63 11.71 6.73
C GLU A 62 -0.07 12.20 5.46
N VAL A 63 -0.49 13.47 5.44
CA VAL A 63 -1.02 14.08 4.21
C VAL A 63 0.15 14.31 3.26
N TYR A 64 0.16 13.61 2.14
CA TYR A 64 1.18 13.77 1.10
C TYR A 64 0.87 14.98 0.21
N LYS A 65 -0.39 15.10 -0.23
CA LYS A 65 -0.85 16.18 -1.12
C LYS A 65 -2.37 16.32 -1.05
N THR A 66 -2.86 17.55 -1.15
CA THR A 66 -4.27 17.82 -1.45
C THR A 66 -4.36 18.64 -2.74
N ASP A 67 -5.26 18.26 -3.65
CA ASP A 67 -5.59 19.01 -4.85
C ASP A 67 -7.09 18.87 -5.20
N ASN A 68 -7.49 19.37 -6.38
CA ASN A 68 -8.89 19.36 -6.82
C ASN A 68 -9.50 17.95 -6.94
N TYR A 69 -8.67 16.90 -7.02
CA TYR A 69 -9.15 15.52 -7.13
C TYR A 69 -9.34 14.86 -5.76
N GLY A 70 -8.76 15.41 -4.70
CA GLY A 70 -8.90 14.89 -3.34
C GLY A 70 -7.61 15.01 -2.53
N THR A 71 -7.53 14.23 -1.44
CA THR A 71 -6.36 14.19 -0.56
C THR A 71 -5.66 12.84 -0.65
N GLN A 72 -4.34 12.88 -0.83
CA GLN A 72 -3.44 11.74 -0.81
C GLN A 72 -2.78 11.62 0.56
N TYR A 73 -2.71 10.38 1.04
CA TYR A 73 -2.16 10.03 2.34
C TYR A 73 -1.12 8.94 2.19
N ASP A 74 -0.04 9.05 2.94
CA ASP A 74 0.98 8.02 3.04
C ASP A 74 0.95 7.38 4.43
N ILE A 75 0.95 6.06 4.47
CA ILE A 75 1.17 5.28 5.68
C ILE A 75 2.44 4.45 5.50
N LYS A 76 3.36 4.60 6.45
CA LYS A 76 4.58 3.80 6.53
C LYS A 76 4.48 2.84 7.72
N PHE A 77 4.56 1.54 7.45
CA PHE A 77 4.48 0.49 8.47
C PHE A 77 5.58 -0.55 8.30
N PHE A 78 5.95 -1.23 9.37
CA PHE A 78 6.97 -2.27 9.34
C PHE A 78 6.31 -3.64 9.25
N MET A 79 6.85 -4.51 8.39
CA MET A 79 6.36 -5.86 8.20
C MET A 79 7.51 -6.86 8.27
N THR A 80 7.23 -8.00 8.88
CA THR A 80 8.13 -9.15 8.99
C THR A 80 7.42 -10.38 8.44
N THR A 81 8.13 -11.15 7.62
CA THR A 81 7.73 -12.45 7.09
C THR A 81 8.84 -13.46 7.35
N GLU A 82 8.63 -14.73 6.99
CA GLU A 82 9.67 -15.76 7.06
C GLU A 82 10.90 -15.44 6.19
N THR A 83 10.71 -14.67 5.10
CA THR A 83 11.81 -14.30 4.19
C THR A 83 12.64 -13.14 4.71
N GLY A 84 12.03 -12.22 5.46
CA GLY A 84 12.74 -11.03 5.90
C GLY A 84 11.84 -9.97 6.50
N SER A 85 12.33 -8.75 6.57
CA SER A 85 11.57 -7.61 7.10
C SER A 85 11.87 -6.35 6.32
N SER A 86 10.88 -5.49 6.19
CA SER A 86 11.02 -4.21 5.51
C SER A 86 9.99 -3.22 6.02
N TRP A 87 10.34 -1.94 5.94
CA TRP A 87 9.33 -0.89 5.92
C TRP A 87 8.58 -0.96 4.58
N VAL A 88 7.27 -0.71 4.63
CA VAL A 88 6.37 -0.64 3.49
C VAL A 88 5.70 0.72 3.51
N LEU A 89 5.72 1.40 2.38
CA LEU A 89 4.92 2.59 2.15
C LEU A 89 3.64 2.19 1.42
N SER A 90 2.49 2.65 1.91
CA SER A 90 1.20 2.53 1.25
C SER A 90 0.62 3.92 1.03
N CYS A 91 0.27 4.22 -0.21
CA CYS A 91 -0.24 5.51 -0.64
C CYS A 91 -1.73 5.36 -0.92
N TRP A 92 -2.53 6.26 -0.37
CA TRP A 92 -3.98 6.23 -0.39
C TRP A 92 -4.53 7.53 -0.94
N MET A 93 -5.70 7.48 -1.57
CA MET A 93 -6.41 8.67 -2.01
C MET A 93 -7.86 8.61 -1.55
N ILE A 94 -8.32 9.69 -0.93
CA ILE A 94 -9.74 9.96 -0.71
C ILE A 94 -10.11 11.08 -1.68
N ARG A 95 -10.98 10.77 -2.64
CA ARG A 95 -11.43 11.76 -3.63
C ARG A 95 -12.37 12.78 -3.01
N THR A 96 -12.50 13.95 -3.64
CA THR A 96 -13.33 15.07 -3.15
C THR A 96 -14.80 14.67 -2.91
N ASP A 97 -15.31 13.70 -3.68
CA ASP A 97 -16.68 13.19 -3.65
C ASP A 97 -16.81 11.79 -3.02
N GLU A 98 -15.74 11.28 -2.41
CA GLU A 98 -15.69 9.97 -1.75
C GLU A 98 -15.38 10.11 -0.26
N ASP A 99 -15.85 9.17 0.55
CA ASP A 99 -15.57 9.10 1.97
C ASP A 99 -14.74 7.86 2.34
N PHE A 100 -14.07 7.21 1.39
CA PHE A 100 -13.27 6.01 1.65
C PHE A 100 -11.92 6.06 0.93
N PRO A 101 -10.85 5.55 1.56
CA PRO A 101 -9.52 5.60 0.97
C PRO A 101 -9.30 4.46 -0.03
N ARG A 102 -8.73 4.80 -1.19
CA ARG A 102 -8.34 3.85 -2.24
C ARG A 102 -6.83 3.70 -2.30
N LEU A 103 -6.33 2.47 -2.35
CA LEU A 103 -4.90 2.23 -2.54
C LEU A 103 -4.47 2.69 -3.93
N THR A 104 -3.52 3.62 -3.99
CA THR A 104 -2.97 4.14 -5.25
C THR A 104 -1.60 3.57 -5.57
N ASN A 105 -0.81 3.22 -4.56
CA ASN A 105 0.52 2.65 -4.69
C ASN A 105 0.94 1.94 -3.39
N THR A 106 1.81 0.93 -3.50
CA THR A 106 2.52 0.38 -2.34
C THR A 106 3.82 -0.27 -2.76
N TYR A 107 4.86 -0.11 -1.94
CA TYR A 107 6.18 -0.69 -2.18
C TYR A 107 7.04 -0.73 -0.91
N PRO A 108 7.99 -1.67 -0.80
CA PRO A 108 8.99 -1.66 0.26
C PRO A 108 9.91 -0.44 0.16
N VAL A 109 10.23 0.15 1.31
CA VAL A 109 11.14 1.29 1.45
C VAL A 109 12.22 1.00 2.48
N ASN A 110 13.27 1.82 2.50
CA ASN A 110 14.26 1.79 3.56
C ASN A 110 13.69 2.40 4.86
N LYS A 111 14.40 2.18 5.98
CA LYS A 111 14.05 2.75 7.27
C LYS A 111 13.97 4.27 7.20
#